data_AF-A0A520BNA8-F1
#
_entry.id   AF-A0A520BNA8-F1
#
_cell.length_a   1.000
_cell.length_b   1.000
_cell.length_c   1.000
_cell.angle_alpha   90.00
_cell.angle_beta   90.00
_cell.angle_gamma   90.00
#
_symmetry.space_group_name_H-M   'P 1'
#
loop_
_entity.id
_entity.type
_entity.pdbx_description
1 polymer ?
#
loop_
_entity_poly.entity_id
_entity_poly.type
_entity_poly.pdbx_seq_one_letter_code
_entity_poly.pdbx_strand_id
1 'polypeptide(L)'
;MKTYTVLVTFCLILACTKKPDRFMIKDSSTSTIQQNTSSGTALTYLALGDSYTIGEAVSEKESFPFQLAAQLRVAGLNVSTPKIVAKTGWTTSELQTAIKAENLTTNYDVVTLLIGVNNQYRSESQAEYKKEFVALLNTAIAFAKGNKKHVFVVSIPDWGVTPFGKASGKSAQTIAKEIDAFNAIN
;
A
#
# COMPACT_ATOMS: atom_id res chain seq x y z
N MET A 1 -5.35 -42.29 46.83
CA MET A 1 -4.77 -43.28 45.89
C MET A 1 -5.83 -43.71 44.89
N LYS A 2 -5.79 -43.16 43.67
CA LYS A 2 -6.43 -43.72 42.48
C LYS A 2 -5.51 -43.39 41.30
N THR A 3 -4.81 -44.41 40.81
CA THR A 3 -3.89 -44.36 39.67
C THR A 3 -4.71 -44.43 38.39
N TYR A 4 -4.54 -43.46 37.48
CA TYR A 4 -5.07 -43.55 36.12
C TYR A 4 -3.92 -43.77 35.15
N THR A 5 -3.99 -44.93 34.50
CA THR A 5 -3.07 -45.40 33.48
C THR A 5 -3.04 -44.46 32.30
N VAL A 6 -1.85 -43.96 31.99
CA VAL A 6 -1.52 -43.17 30.80
C VAL A 6 -1.60 -44.08 29.57
N LEU A 7 -2.48 -43.74 28.61
CA LEU A 7 -2.44 -44.34 27.28
C LEU A 7 -1.69 -43.39 26.35
N VAL A 8 -0.43 -43.72 26.07
CA VAL A 8 0.42 -43.03 25.10
C VAL A 8 0.05 -43.54 23.70
N THR A 9 -0.72 -42.76 22.95
CA THR A 9 -0.98 -43.06 21.53
C THR A 9 0.12 -42.42 20.68
N PHE A 10 1.02 -43.27 20.22
CA PHE A 10 2.12 -42.97 19.31
C PHE A 10 1.56 -42.75 17.89
N CYS A 11 1.34 -41.50 17.49
CA CYS A 11 0.90 -41.18 16.14
C CYS A 11 2.14 -41.03 15.24
N LEU A 12 2.31 -42.00 14.35
CA LEU A 12 3.40 -42.12 13.39
C LEU A 12 3.43 -40.94 12.41
N ILE A 13 4.58 -40.29 12.39
CA ILE A 13 5.06 -39.30 11.42
C ILE A 13 5.00 -39.83 9.98
N LEU A 14 4.12 -39.26 9.15
CA LEU A 14 4.22 -39.34 7.69
C LEU A 14 5.05 -38.16 7.19
N ALA A 15 6.37 -38.30 7.26
CA ALA A 15 7.31 -37.39 6.62
C ALA A 15 7.34 -37.67 5.11
N CYS A 16 6.79 -36.74 4.32
CA CYS A 16 7.01 -36.72 2.87
C CYS A 16 8.46 -36.34 2.57
N THR A 17 9.32 -37.32 2.30
CA THR A 17 10.64 -37.06 1.69
C THR A 17 10.45 -36.79 0.20
N LYS A 18 10.59 -35.52 -0.20
CA LYS A 18 10.66 -35.13 -1.62
C LYS A 18 12.01 -35.60 -2.17
N LYS A 19 11.99 -36.48 -3.18
CA LYS A 19 13.19 -36.93 -3.90
C LYS A 19 13.84 -35.73 -4.61
N PRO A 20 15.16 -35.53 -4.52
CA PRO A 20 15.84 -34.57 -5.37
C PRO A 20 16.00 -35.18 -6.76
N ASP A 21 15.32 -34.59 -7.75
CA ASP A 21 15.60 -34.89 -9.15
C ASP A 21 17.02 -34.37 -9.47
N ARG A 22 17.92 -35.31 -9.76
CA ARG A 22 19.20 -35.01 -10.39
C ARG A 22 18.95 -34.57 -11.82
N PHE A 23 18.89 -33.27 -12.04
CA PHE A 23 19.06 -32.73 -13.39
C PHE A 23 20.51 -32.92 -13.81
N MET A 24 20.69 -33.68 -14.89
CA MET A 24 21.99 -33.88 -15.53
C MET A 24 22.47 -32.57 -16.14
N ILE A 25 23.68 -32.18 -15.78
CA ILE A 25 24.44 -31.13 -16.47
C ILE A 25 24.77 -31.65 -17.86
N LYS A 26 24.25 -31.00 -18.89
CA LYS A 26 24.81 -31.07 -20.24
C LYS A 26 25.52 -29.75 -20.49
N ASP A 27 26.84 -29.83 -20.55
CA ASP A 27 27.72 -28.74 -20.95
C ASP A 27 27.39 -28.25 -22.36
N SER A 28 27.86 -27.02 -22.62
CA SER A 28 27.88 -26.29 -23.89
C SER A 28 26.71 -25.33 -24.10
N SER A 29 26.90 -24.09 -23.67
CA SER A 29 27.20 -22.99 -24.60
C SER A 29 27.20 -21.68 -23.80
N THR A 30 28.33 -20.99 -23.83
CA THR A 30 28.52 -19.65 -23.31
C THR A 30 27.64 -18.66 -24.09
N SER A 31 26.35 -18.59 -23.77
CA SER A 31 25.53 -17.43 -24.11
C SER A 31 25.60 -16.49 -22.92
N THR A 32 26.39 -15.44 -23.07
CA THR A 32 26.27 -14.21 -22.31
C THR A 32 24.79 -13.89 -22.11
N ILE A 33 24.29 -14.11 -20.90
CA ILE A 33 23.08 -13.42 -20.42
C ILE A 33 23.51 -11.96 -20.37
N GLN A 34 23.27 -11.25 -21.46
CA GLN A 34 23.29 -9.82 -21.50
C GLN A 34 22.15 -9.42 -20.57
N GLN A 35 22.47 -9.20 -19.29
CA GLN A 35 21.62 -8.42 -18.43
C GLN A 35 21.52 -7.06 -19.12
N ASN A 36 20.44 -6.86 -19.86
CA ASN A 36 19.93 -5.53 -20.13
C ASN A 36 19.53 -4.98 -18.76
N THR A 37 20.50 -4.54 -17.99
CA THR A 37 20.30 -3.49 -17.01
C THR A 37 19.88 -2.31 -17.86
N SER A 38 18.57 -2.15 -18.03
CA SER A 38 17.99 -0.98 -18.65
C SER A 38 18.57 0.22 -17.92
N SER A 39 19.57 0.84 -18.54
CA SER A 39 20.21 2.09 -18.12
C SER A 39 19.25 3.28 -18.32
N GLY A 40 17.95 3.05 -18.09
CA GLY A 40 16.92 4.06 -18.07
C GLY A 40 16.90 4.74 -16.71
N THR A 41 16.69 6.05 -16.73
CA THR A 41 16.40 6.86 -15.55
C THR A 41 15.37 6.17 -14.67
N ALA A 42 15.61 6.12 -13.36
CA ALA A 42 14.69 5.49 -12.43
C ALA A 42 13.32 6.17 -12.46
N LEU A 43 12.25 5.38 -12.51
CA LEU A 43 10.87 5.85 -12.40
C LEU A 43 10.68 6.51 -11.04
N THR A 44 10.22 7.76 -11.06
CA THR A 44 9.98 8.55 -9.86
C THR A 44 8.57 8.30 -9.33
N TYR A 45 8.44 8.18 -8.00
CA TYR A 45 7.17 7.85 -7.33
C TYR A 45 6.83 8.84 -6.21
N LEU A 46 5.64 9.44 -6.27
CA LEU A 46 5.05 10.27 -5.22
C LEU A 46 3.84 9.55 -4.58
N ALA A 47 3.83 9.43 -3.26
CA ALA A 47 2.68 8.92 -2.51
C ALA A 47 2.06 10.04 -1.65
N LEU A 48 0.79 10.32 -1.88
CA LEU A 48 0.00 11.34 -1.20
C LEU A 48 -1.06 10.67 -0.31
N GLY A 49 -1.15 11.06 0.96
CA GLY A 49 -2.18 10.50 1.83
C GLY A 49 -2.07 10.81 3.31
N ASP A 50 -2.49 9.84 4.12
CA ASP A 50 -2.56 9.93 5.59
C ASP A 50 -1.75 8.81 6.28
N SER A 51 -2.20 8.36 7.46
CA SER A 51 -1.62 7.26 8.25
C SER A 51 -1.39 5.99 7.43
N TYR A 52 -2.27 5.65 6.49
CA TYR A 52 -2.09 4.45 5.68
C TYR A 52 -0.94 4.59 4.68
N THR A 53 -0.65 5.82 4.25
CA THR A 53 0.43 6.11 3.29
C THR A 53 1.77 6.26 3.99
N ILE A 54 1.82 6.96 5.12
CA ILE A 54 3.06 7.10 5.92
C ILE A 54 3.46 5.79 6.61
N GLY A 55 2.49 4.89 6.85
CA GLY A 55 2.72 3.64 7.59
C GLY A 55 2.72 3.85 9.09
N GLU A 56 1.64 4.40 9.64
CA GLU A 56 1.50 4.57 11.10
C GLU A 56 1.75 3.25 11.84
N ALA A 57 2.52 3.33 12.93
CA ALA A 57 2.92 2.20 13.78
C ALA A 57 3.79 1.11 13.11
N VAL A 58 4.32 1.34 11.91
CA VAL A 58 5.29 0.45 11.26
C VAL A 58 6.52 1.21 10.80
N SER A 59 7.60 0.51 10.45
CA SER A 59 8.76 1.16 9.83
C SER A 59 8.42 1.62 8.40
N GLU A 60 9.17 2.59 7.91
CA GLU A 60 9.02 3.11 6.54
C GLU A 60 9.01 1.97 5.49
N LYS A 61 9.87 0.95 5.65
CA LYS A 61 9.96 -0.20 4.73
C LYS A 61 8.70 -1.06 4.71
N GLU A 62 7.90 -1.03 5.77
CA GLU A 62 6.66 -1.77 5.92
C GLU A 62 5.44 -0.95 5.47
N SER A 63 5.59 0.34 5.19
CA SER A 63 4.52 1.13 4.56
C SER A 63 4.26 0.67 3.11
N PHE A 64 3.01 0.79 2.65
CA PHE A 64 2.65 0.31 1.32
C PHE A 64 3.46 0.95 0.17
N PRO A 65 3.82 2.25 0.19
CA PRO A 65 4.59 2.84 -0.92
C PRO A 65 5.97 2.21 -1.05
N PHE A 66 6.61 1.89 0.08
CA PHE A 66 7.92 1.26 0.10
C PHE A 66 7.85 -0.21 -0.30
N GLN A 67 6.84 -0.94 0.16
CA GLN A 67 6.60 -2.31 -0.28
C GLN A 67 6.33 -2.38 -1.79
N LEU A 68 5.51 -1.47 -2.33
CA LEU A 68 5.24 -1.40 -3.76
C LEU A 68 6.53 -1.12 -4.55
N ALA A 69 7.31 -0.11 -4.15
CA ALA A 69 8.58 0.18 -4.83
C ALA A 69 9.57 -0.99 -4.77
N ALA A 70 9.64 -1.71 -3.65
CA ALA A 70 10.46 -2.91 -3.52
C ALA A 70 9.98 -4.04 -4.47
N GLN A 71 8.67 -4.29 -4.52
CA GLN A 71 8.09 -5.31 -5.40
C GLN A 71 8.29 -4.98 -6.89
N LEU A 72 8.15 -3.70 -7.28
CA LEU A 72 8.40 -3.27 -8.66
C LEU A 72 9.88 -3.47 -9.06
N ARG A 73 10.82 -3.21 -8.15
CA ARG A 73 12.25 -3.50 -8.37
C ARG A 73 12.51 -4.99 -8.55
N VAL A 74 11.88 -5.84 -7.74
CA VAL A 74 11.95 -7.31 -7.90
C VAL A 74 11.37 -7.74 -9.25
N ALA A 75 10.34 -7.07 -9.74
CA ALA A 75 9.75 -7.29 -11.06
C ALA A 75 10.59 -6.72 -12.24
N GLY A 76 11.78 -6.16 -11.98
CA GLY A 76 12.69 -5.64 -13.00
C GLY A 76 12.47 -4.17 -13.38
N LEU A 77 11.59 -3.44 -12.68
CA LEU A 77 11.39 -2.00 -12.90
C LEU A 77 12.35 -1.18 -12.03
N ASN A 78 13.14 -0.32 -12.65
CA ASN A 78 14.01 0.62 -11.94
C ASN A 78 13.16 1.75 -11.33
N VAL A 79 12.72 1.62 -10.08
CA VAL A 79 11.91 2.63 -9.36
C VAL A 79 12.75 3.30 -8.28
N SER A 80 12.70 4.64 -8.18
CA SER A 80 13.38 5.39 -7.13
C SER A 80 12.74 5.16 -5.75
N THR A 81 13.40 5.61 -4.68
CA THR A 81 12.74 5.70 -3.37
C THR A 81 11.49 6.59 -3.49
N PRO A 82 10.33 6.19 -2.92
CA PRO A 82 9.12 7.01 -2.95
C PRO A 82 9.32 8.34 -2.22
N LYS A 83 8.81 9.44 -2.78
CA LYS A 83 8.56 10.68 -2.04
C LYS A 83 7.22 10.54 -1.34
N ILE A 84 7.20 10.70 -0.03
CA ILE A 84 5.98 10.65 0.78
C ILE A 84 5.55 12.08 1.16
N VAL A 85 4.28 12.40 0.92
CA VAL A 85 3.60 13.55 1.51
C VAL A 85 2.35 13.01 2.20
N ALA A 86 2.55 12.58 3.43
CA ALA A 86 1.51 11.98 4.23
C ALA A 86 1.79 12.14 5.72
N LYS A 87 0.73 12.23 6.52
CA LYS A 87 0.80 12.23 7.98
C LYS A 87 -0.46 11.64 8.57
N THR A 88 -0.29 10.95 9.68
CA THR A 88 -1.40 10.40 10.46
C THR A 88 -2.38 11.48 10.88
N GLY A 89 -3.67 11.16 10.73
CA GLY A 89 -4.78 12.05 11.06
C GLY A 89 -5.20 13.02 9.96
N TRP A 90 -4.45 13.14 8.86
CA TRP A 90 -4.78 14.10 7.81
C TRP A 90 -6.09 13.82 7.09
N THR A 91 -6.89 14.88 6.95
CA THR A 91 -8.01 14.97 6.02
C THR A 91 -7.57 15.49 4.65
N THR A 92 -8.49 15.53 3.69
CA THR A 92 -8.24 16.09 2.36
C THR A 92 -7.73 17.54 2.40
N SER A 93 -8.33 18.43 3.19
CA SER A 93 -7.88 19.83 3.31
C SER A 93 -6.50 19.99 3.94
N GLU A 94 -6.16 19.14 4.91
CA GLU A 94 -4.84 19.14 5.55
C GLU A 94 -3.75 18.64 4.60
N LEU A 95 -4.04 17.59 3.81
CA LEU A 95 -3.14 17.13 2.75
C LEU A 95 -2.94 18.21 1.68
N GLN A 96 -4.00 18.90 1.25
CA GLN A 96 -3.87 20.02 0.30
C GLN A 96 -2.95 21.12 0.85
N THR A 97 -3.08 21.44 2.13
CA THR A 97 -2.24 22.45 2.80
C THR A 97 -0.78 22.01 2.84
N ALA A 98 -0.53 20.75 3.20
CA ALA A 98 0.81 20.18 3.24
C ALA A 98 1.48 20.14 1.85
N ILE A 99 0.76 19.75 0.80
CA ILE A 99 1.29 19.73 -0.57
C ILE A 99 1.74 21.14 -1.01
N LYS A 100 0.94 22.17 -0.68
CA LYS A 100 1.31 23.57 -0.98
C LYS A 100 2.58 23.99 -0.23
N ALA A 101 2.67 23.63 1.05
CA ALA A 101 3.83 23.95 1.89
C ALA A 101 5.11 23.23 1.45
N GLU A 102 4.98 22.00 0.96
CA GLU A 102 6.10 21.21 0.44
C GLU A 102 6.72 21.82 -0.83
N ASN A 103 5.96 22.63 -1.57
CA ASN A 103 6.41 23.35 -2.77
C ASN A 103 7.17 22.45 -3.76
N LEU A 104 6.60 21.28 -4.07
CA LEU A 104 7.20 20.31 -4.98
C LEU A 104 7.34 20.89 -6.39
N THR A 105 8.57 20.94 -6.90
CA THR A 105 8.91 21.48 -8.22
C THR A 105 9.11 20.42 -9.30
N THR A 106 9.04 19.14 -8.94
CA THR A 106 9.34 18.00 -9.82
C THR A 106 8.06 17.23 -10.15
N ASN A 107 7.99 16.72 -11.38
CA ASN A 107 6.95 15.79 -11.82
C ASN A 107 7.37 14.34 -11.58
N TYR A 108 6.38 13.45 -11.42
CA TYR A 108 6.58 12.05 -11.08
C TYR A 108 6.06 11.12 -12.19
N ASP A 109 6.63 9.93 -12.28
CA ASP A 109 6.20 8.89 -13.22
C ASP A 109 5.05 8.05 -12.67
N VAL A 110 4.93 7.96 -11.34
CA VAL A 110 3.84 7.30 -10.61
C VAL A 110 3.37 8.22 -9.49
N VAL A 111 2.05 8.37 -9.33
CA VAL A 111 1.44 9.07 -8.19
C VAL A 111 0.35 8.20 -7.58
N THR A 112 0.41 7.93 -6.28
CA THR A 112 -0.70 7.29 -5.54
C THR A 112 -1.41 8.28 -4.64
N LEU A 113 -2.74 8.21 -4.57
CA LEU A 113 -3.57 9.01 -3.67
C LEU A 113 -4.41 8.09 -2.79
N LEU A 114 -4.20 8.14 -1.48
CA LEU A 114 -4.96 7.40 -0.46
C LEU A 114 -5.30 8.35 0.70
N ILE A 115 -6.51 8.91 0.68
CA ILE A 115 -6.95 9.93 1.64
C ILE A 115 -8.47 9.87 1.85
N GLY A 116 -8.91 10.21 3.06
CA GLY A 116 -10.33 10.40 3.35
C GLY A 116 -10.84 9.66 4.59
N VAL A 117 -10.06 8.74 5.15
CA VAL A 117 -10.48 8.02 6.36
C VAL A 117 -10.72 8.98 7.52
N ASN A 118 -9.90 10.04 7.63
CA ASN A 118 -10.05 11.02 8.70
C ASN A 118 -11.23 11.97 8.47
N ASN A 119 -11.57 12.29 7.21
CA ASN A 119 -12.81 13.01 6.91
C ASN A 119 -14.01 12.18 7.39
N GLN A 120 -14.06 10.89 7.05
CA GLN A 120 -15.11 9.98 7.52
C GLN A 120 -15.11 9.85 9.05
N TYR A 121 -13.95 9.62 9.66
CA TYR A 121 -13.83 9.41 11.10
C TYR A 121 -14.34 10.62 11.90
N ARG A 122 -14.05 11.83 11.41
CA ARG A 122 -14.49 13.12 11.97
C ARG A 122 -15.90 13.53 11.55
N SER A 123 -16.63 12.66 10.85
CA SER A 123 -17.98 12.91 10.36
C SER A 123 -18.10 14.15 9.47
N GLU A 124 -17.07 14.44 8.67
CA GLU A 124 -17.10 15.53 7.70
C GLU A 124 -18.07 15.22 6.55
N SER A 125 -18.60 16.27 5.93
CA SER A 125 -19.56 16.14 4.84
C SER A 125 -18.95 15.45 3.62
N GLN A 126 -19.66 14.46 3.08
CA GLN A 126 -19.31 13.82 1.80
C GLN A 126 -19.27 14.83 0.64
N ALA A 127 -20.08 15.90 0.70
CA ALA A 127 -20.05 16.94 -0.33
C ALA A 127 -18.75 17.76 -0.27
N GLU A 128 -18.28 18.09 0.94
CA GLU A 128 -16.99 18.79 1.09
C GLU A 128 -15.84 17.87 0.73
N TYR A 129 -15.86 16.62 1.23
CA TYR A 129 -14.89 15.60 0.83
C TYR A 129 -14.80 15.47 -0.69
N LYS A 130 -15.94 15.35 -1.41
CA LYS A 130 -15.96 15.25 -2.86
C LYS A 130 -15.26 16.43 -3.54
N LYS A 131 -15.58 17.65 -3.11
CA LYS A 131 -14.97 18.87 -3.65
C LYS A 131 -13.46 18.88 -3.43
N GLU A 132 -13.02 18.56 -2.22
CA GLU A 132 -11.60 18.57 -1.87
C GLU A 132 -10.82 17.41 -2.51
N PHE A 133 -11.44 16.23 -2.61
CA PHE A 133 -10.89 15.05 -3.26
C PHE A 133 -10.68 15.29 -4.75
N VAL A 134 -11.66 15.88 -5.46
CA VAL A 134 -11.51 16.26 -6.88
C VAL A 134 -10.34 17.23 -7.06
N ALA A 135 -10.15 18.19 -6.15
CA ALA A 135 -9.01 19.09 -6.20
C ALA A 135 -7.68 18.33 -6.01
N LEU A 136 -7.60 17.42 -5.03
CA LEU A 136 -6.42 16.58 -4.81
C LEU A 136 -6.12 15.65 -5.99
N LEU A 137 -7.13 15.05 -6.60
CA LEU A 137 -6.98 14.20 -7.78
C LEU A 137 -6.40 14.99 -8.95
N ASN A 138 -6.90 16.21 -9.19
CA ASN A 138 -6.34 17.09 -10.21
C ASN A 138 -4.89 17.49 -9.89
N THR A 139 -4.56 17.75 -8.63
CA THR A 139 -3.18 17.97 -8.19
C THR A 139 -2.29 16.74 -8.44
N ALA A 140 -2.77 15.54 -8.15
CA ALA A 140 -2.04 14.29 -8.42
C ALA A 140 -1.80 14.08 -9.93
N ILE A 141 -2.81 14.36 -10.77
CA ILE A 141 -2.69 14.33 -12.24
C ILE A 141 -1.66 15.34 -12.73
N ALA A 142 -1.63 16.55 -12.16
CA ALA A 142 -0.62 17.56 -12.50
C ALA A 142 0.80 17.07 -12.18
N PHE A 143 1.02 16.50 -10.99
CA PHE A 143 2.29 15.88 -10.63
C PHE A 143 2.67 14.72 -11.56
N ALA A 144 1.69 14.01 -12.12
CA ALA A 144 1.88 12.94 -13.10
C ALA A 144 2.03 13.46 -14.55
N LYS A 145 2.51 14.69 -14.76
CA LYS A 145 2.70 15.31 -16.09
C LYS A 145 1.39 15.40 -16.90
N GLY A 146 0.25 15.46 -16.23
CA GLY A 146 -1.07 15.43 -16.86
C GLY A 146 -1.55 14.04 -17.28
N ASN A 147 -0.76 12.98 -17.07
CA ASN A 147 -1.10 11.63 -17.51
C ASN A 147 -1.90 10.86 -16.44
N LYS A 148 -3.21 10.78 -16.64
CA LYS A 148 -4.12 10.06 -15.73
C LYS A 148 -3.78 8.57 -15.57
N LYS A 149 -3.13 7.94 -16.55
CA LYS A 149 -2.73 6.52 -16.47
C LYS A 149 -1.61 6.26 -15.46
N HIS A 150 -0.99 7.33 -14.95
CA HIS A 150 0.10 7.28 -13.98
C HIS A 150 -0.38 7.65 -12.56
N VAL A 151 -1.68 7.93 -12.39
CA VAL A 151 -2.30 8.23 -11.10
C VAL A 151 -3.13 7.03 -10.65
N PHE A 152 -2.86 6.55 -9.45
CA PHE A 152 -3.53 5.40 -8.86
C PHE A 152 -4.22 5.86 -7.57
N VAL A 153 -5.55 5.87 -7.60
CA VAL A 153 -6.35 6.10 -6.40
C VAL A 153 -6.49 4.77 -5.67
N VAL A 154 -6.14 4.76 -4.38
CA VAL A 154 -6.29 3.59 -3.53
C VAL A 154 -7.51 3.81 -2.65
N SER A 155 -8.45 2.86 -2.66
CA SER A 155 -9.65 2.93 -1.82
C SER A 155 -9.28 2.94 -0.34
N ILE A 156 -10.05 3.68 0.44
CA ILE A 156 -9.94 3.74 1.89
C ILE A 156 -10.24 2.33 2.44
N PRO A 157 -9.34 1.73 3.23
CA PRO A 157 -9.60 0.43 3.86
C PRO A 157 -10.77 0.51 4.85
N ASP A 158 -11.59 -0.55 4.89
CA ASP A 158 -12.58 -0.73 5.96
C ASP A 158 -11.86 -0.98 7.29
N TRP A 159 -11.77 0.06 8.10
CA TRP A 159 -11.11 -0.03 9.40
C TRP A 159 -12.01 -0.64 10.49
N GLY A 160 -13.29 -0.89 10.20
CA GLY A 160 -14.25 -1.49 11.13
C GLY A 160 -13.91 -2.95 11.48
N VAL A 161 -13.17 -3.65 10.61
CA VAL A 161 -12.72 -5.02 10.85
C VAL A 161 -11.40 -5.13 11.64
N THR A 162 -10.79 -3.99 11.98
CA THR A 162 -9.53 -3.94 12.75
C THR A 162 -9.76 -3.97 14.27
N PRO A 163 -8.74 -4.29 15.09
CA PRO A 163 -8.83 -4.14 16.54
C PRO A 163 -9.19 -2.72 16.97
N PHE A 164 -8.66 -1.70 16.28
CA PHE A 164 -9.03 -0.30 16.51
C PHE A 164 -10.52 -0.05 16.23
N GLY A 165 -11.02 -0.56 15.10
CA GLY A 165 -12.44 -0.51 14.74
C GLY A 165 -13.35 -1.08 15.83
N LYS A 166 -13.03 -2.28 16.32
CA LYS A 166 -13.77 -2.95 17.40
C LYS A 166 -13.75 -2.17 18.72
N ALA A 167 -12.67 -1.43 19.00
CA ALA A 167 -12.51 -0.62 20.22
C ALA A 167 -13.06 0.82 20.08
N SER A 168 -13.46 1.25 18.89
CA SER A 168 -13.84 2.64 18.61
C SER A 168 -15.21 3.06 19.16
N GLY A 169 -16.04 2.10 19.57
CA GLY A 169 -17.44 2.34 19.94
C GLY A 169 -18.39 2.54 18.76
N LYS A 170 -17.89 2.59 17.50
CA LYS A 170 -18.72 2.55 16.29
C LYS A 170 -18.98 1.11 15.86
N SER A 171 -20.16 0.83 15.30
CA SER A 171 -20.44 -0.50 14.75
C SER A 171 -19.62 -0.75 13.48
N ALA A 172 -19.12 -1.97 13.29
CA ALA A 172 -18.37 -2.34 12.09
C ALA A 172 -19.21 -2.14 10.81
N GLN A 173 -20.52 -2.42 10.87
CA GLN A 173 -21.44 -2.23 9.76
C GLN A 173 -21.63 -0.75 9.40
N THR A 174 -21.67 0.13 10.40
CA THR A 174 -21.72 1.59 10.18
C THR A 174 -20.44 2.07 9.51
N ILE A 175 -19.27 1.64 10.01
CA ILE A 175 -17.98 2.00 9.44
C ILE A 175 -17.89 1.55 7.98
N ALA A 176 -18.16 0.27 7.70
CA ALA A 176 -18.15 -0.29 6.35
C ALA A 176 -19.02 0.53 5.39
N LYS A 177 -20.27 0.82 5.79
CA LYS A 177 -21.21 1.62 4.97
C LYS A 177 -20.70 3.04 4.71
N GLU A 178 -20.11 3.68 5.71
CA GLU A 178 -19.57 5.03 5.56
C GLU A 178 -18.33 5.03 4.66
N ILE A 179 -17.42 4.08 4.85
CA ILE A 179 -16.23 3.91 4.01
C ILE A 179 -16.62 3.62 2.55
N ASP A 180 -17.62 2.76 2.31
CA ASP A 180 -18.15 2.51 0.96
C ASP A 180 -18.70 3.77 0.32
N ALA A 181 -19.40 4.61 1.08
CA ALA A 181 -19.93 5.88 0.58
C ALA A 181 -18.83 6.88 0.21
N PHE A 182 -17.75 6.95 0.99
CA PHE A 182 -16.58 7.76 0.64
C PHE A 182 -15.84 7.18 -0.57
N ASN A 183 -15.63 5.86 -0.63
CA ASN A 183 -14.99 5.20 -1.77
C ASN A 183 -15.78 5.31 -3.08
N ALA A 184 -17.12 5.43 -3.02
CA ALA A 184 -17.96 5.67 -4.18
C ALA A 184 -17.79 7.07 -4.80
N ILE A 185 -17.12 8.00 -4.10
CA ILE A 185 -16.80 9.35 -4.59
C ILE A 185 -15.47 9.37 -5.37
N ASN A 186 -14.58 8.41 -5.10
CA ASN A 186 -13.20 8.35 -5.61
C ASN A 186 -13.09 8.18 -7.13
#